data_AF-A0A924VSL4-F1
#
_entry.id   AF-A0A924VSL4-F1
#
_cell.length_a   1.000
_cell.length_b   1.000
_cell.length_c   1.000
_cell.angle_alpha   90.00
_cell.angle_beta   90.00
_cell.angle_gamma   90.00
#
_symmetry.space_group_name_H-M   'P 1'
#
loop_
_entity.id
_entity.type
_entity.pdbx_description
1 polymer ?
#
loop_
_entity_poly.entity_id
_entity_poly.type
_entity_poly.pdbx_seq_one_letter_code
_entity_poly.pdbx_strand_id
1 'polypeptide(L)'
;MPAKKKTENDQKLNELTLDLQRTRADFENYRKRVEIDKKTATEMGETRAVLKLLPVVDTIERAIVHIPDDIASHPWVQGVGGLVKQLDKSLSGMNL
;
A
#
# COMPACT_ATOMS: atom_id res chain seq x y z
N MET A 1 63.46 -8.32 6.02
CA MET A 1 62.35 -7.47 5.50
C MET A 1 60.93 -7.94 5.91
N PRO A 2 60.65 -8.51 7.11
CA PRO A 2 59.29 -8.98 7.46
C PRO A 2 58.33 -7.89 7.96
N ALA A 3 58.84 -6.78 8.50
CA ALA A 3 58.01 -5.74 9.11
C ALA A 3 57.10 -5.00 8.11
N LYS A 4 57.58 -4.69 6.91
CA LYS A 4 56.80 -4.00 5.85
C LYS A 4 55.58 -4.79 5.37
N LYS A 5 55.72 -6.11 5.18
CA LYS A 5 54.60 -6.98 4.77
C LYS A 5 53.49 -7.07 5.81
N LYS A 6 53.84 -6.97 7.09
CA LYS A 6 52.87 -7.03 8.19
C LYS A 6 52.02 -5.76 8.22
N THR A 7 52.64 -4.59 8.08
CA THR A 7 51.94 -3.30 7.98
C THR A 7 51.06 -3.19 6.73
N GLU A 8 51.52 -3.68 5.57
CA GLU A 8 50.70 -3.73 4.35
C GLU A 8 49.46 -4.62 4.52
N ASN A 9 49.60 -5.76 5.20
CA ASN A 9 48.46 -6.63 5.51
C ASN A 9 47.48 -5.98 6.51
N ASP A 10 47.99 -5.30 7.55
CA ASP A 10 47.15 -4.61 8.53
C ASP A 10 46.37 -3.45 7.89
N GLN A 11 47.00 -2.72 6.95
CA GLN A 11 46.34 -1.68 6.17
C GLN A 11 45.21 -2.25 5.29
N LYS A 12 45.46 -3.33 4.56
CA LYS A 12 44.43 -4.02 3.78
C LYS A 12 43.30 -4.54 4.66
N LEU A 13 43.61 -5.07 5.84
CA LEU A 13 42.61 -5.57 6.77
C LEU A 13 41.70 -4.44 7.28
N ASN A 14 42.27 -3.28 7.59
CA ASN A 14 41.50 -2.10 7.97
C ASN A 14 40.63 -1.57 6.83
N GLU A 15 41.18 -1.49 5.62
CA GLU A 15 40.42 -1.07 4.42
C GLU A 15 39.23 -2.01 4.16
N LEU A 16 39.45 -3.32 4.15
CA LEU A 16 38.38 -4.31 4.00
C LEU A 16 37.35 -4.22 5.13
N THR A 17 37.78 -3.95 6.37
CA THR A 17 36.88 -3.80 7.51
C THR A 17 35.99 -2.56 7.35
N LEU A 18 36.56 -1.44 6.91
CA LEU A 18 35.82 -0.21 6.64
C LEU A 18 34.81 -0.39 5.49
N ASP A 19 35.21 -1.04 4.41
CA ASP A 19 34.31 -1.32 3.29
C ASP A 19 33.19 -2.29 3.69
N LEU A 20 33.48 -3.28 4.52
CA LEU A 20 32.45 -4.17 5.08
C LEU A 20 31.46 -3.40 5.97
N GLN A 21 31.95 -2.48 6.80
CA GLN A 21 31.09 -1.63 7.64
C GLN A 21 30.21 -0.72 6.78
N ARG A 22 30.77 -0.10 5.73
CA ARG A 22 30.01 0.72 4.78
C ARG A 22 28.94 -0.10 4.07
N THR A 23 29.30 -1.27 3.54
CA THR A 23 28.37 -2.17 2.84
C THR A 23 27.23 -2.62 3.76
N ARG A 24 27.53 -2.92 5.04
CA ARG A 24 26.50 -3.26 6.03
C ARG A 24 25.54 -2.09 6.27
N ALA A 25 26.06 -0.88 6.43
CA ALA A 25 25.23 0.31 6.59
C ALA A 25 24.34 0.56 5.36
N ASP A 26 24.90 0.44 4.15
CA ASP A 26 24.16 0.59 2.90
C ASP A 26 23.05 -0.46 2.76
N PHE A 27 23.33 -1.70 3.15
CA PHE A 27 22.35 -2.77 3.17
C PHE A 27 21.21 -2.54 4.17
N GLU A 28 21.52 -2.07 5.38
CA GLU A 28 20.49 -1.70 6.36
C GLU A 28 19.60 -0.56 5.87
N ASN A 29 20.20 0.45 5.23
CA ASN A 29 19.47 1.56 4.63
C ASN A 29 18.59 1.10 3.47
N TYR A 30 19.11 0.22 2.60
CA TYR A 30 18.35 -0.40 1.53
C TYR A 30 17.14 -1.18 2.08
N ARG A 31 17.35 -2.02 3.09
CA ARG A 31 16.27 -2.81 3.70
C ARG A 31 15.18 -1.93 4.28
N LYS A 32 15.55 -0.87 5.02
CA LYS A 32 14.58 0.11 5.55
C LYS A 32 13.77 0.77 4.44
N ARG A 33 14.43 1.18 3.36
CA ARG A 33 13.76 1.79 2.21
C ARG A 33 12.79 0.82 1.54
N VAL A 34 13.19 -0.42 1.30
CA VAL A 34 12.33 -1.44 0.67
C VAL A 34 11.07 -1.71 1.50
N GLU A 35 11.18 -1.77 2.83
CA GLU A 35 10.01 -1.96 3.69
C GLU A 35 9.05 -0.78 3.61
N ILE A 36 9.56 0.45 3.52
CA ILE A 36 8.75 1.65 3.31
C ILE A 36 8.07 1.59 1.94
N ASP A 37 8.83 1.33 0.88
CA ASP A 37 8.31 1.25 -0.50
C ASP A 37 7.22 0.18 -0.62
N LYS A 38 7.39 -0.96 0.06
CA LYS A 38 6.39 -2.03 0.10
C LYS A 38 5.10 -1.62 0.81
N LYS A 39 5.21 -0.88 1.92
CA LYS A 39 4.05 -0.33 2.63
C LYS A 39 3.31 0.67 1.75
N THR A 40 4.03 1.61 1.14
CA THR A 40 3.47 2.60 0.21
C THR A 40 2.84 1.95 -1.02
N ALA A 41 3.47 0.91 -1.59
CA ALA A 41 2.90 0.20 -2.73
C ALA A 41 1.58 -0.50 -2.38
N THR A 42 1.49 -1.09 -1.18
CA THR A 42 0.24 -1.70 -0.67
C THR A 42 -0.84 -0.64 -0.50
N GLU A 43 -0.54 0.46 0.21
CA GLU A 43 -1.48 1.57 0.43
C GLU A 43 -1.98 2.16 -0.91
N MET A 44 -1.07 2.42 -1.85
CA MET A 44 -1.44 2.89 -3.19
C MET A 44 -2.29 1.87 -3.96
N GLY A 45 -2.04 0.58 -3.77
CA GLY A 45 -2.83 -0.51 -4.36
C GLY A 45 -4.27 -0.51 -3.85
N GLU A 46 -4.44 -0.38 -2.53
CA GLU A 46 -5.76 -0.28 -1.87
C GLU A 46 -6.52 0.95 -2.36
N THR A 47 -5.90 2.13 -2.37
CA THR A 47 -6.52 3.36 -2.90
C THR A 47 -6.95 3.19 -4.36
N ARG A 48 -6.08 2.63 -5.21
CA ARG A 48 -6.41 2.40 -6.64
C ARG A 48 -7.57 1.43 -6.83
N ALA A 49 -7.66 0.40 -5.99
CA ALA A 49 -8.76 -0.56 -6.06
C ALA A 49 -10.09 0.11 -5.72
N VAL A 50 -10.13 0.92 -4.65
CA VAL A 50 -11.35 1.65 -4.27
C VAL A 50 -11.76 2.67 -5.33
N LEU A 51 -10.81 3.47 -5.83
CA LEU A 51 -11.09 4.46 -6.88
C LEU A 51 -11.69 3.83 -8.15
N LYS A 52 -11.31 2.58 -8.48
CA LYS A 52 -11.90 1.86 -9.61
C LYS A 52 -13.33 1.38 -9.34
N LEU A 53 -13.72 1.21 -8.09
CA LEU A 53 -15.07 0.79 -7.70
C LEU A 53 -16.02 1.98 -7.56
N LEU A 54 -15.54 3.20 -7.26
CA LEU A 54 -16.37 4.40 -7.12
C LEU A 54 -17.38 4.61 -8.27
N PRO A 55 -17.00 4.52 -9.57
CA PRO A 55 -17.97 4.72 -10.66
C PRO A 55 -19.13 3.72 -10.66
N VAL A 56 -18.90 2.51 -10.15
CA VAL A 56 -19.95 1.50 -10.02
C VAL A 56 -20.91 1.90 -8.90
N VAL A 57 -20.38 2.36 -7.76
CA VAL A 57 -21.19 2.89 -6.66
C VAL A 57 -22.05 4.06 -7.12
N ASP A 58 -21.44 5.05 -7.80
CA ASP A 58 -22.16 6.21 -8.35
C ASP A 58 -23.29 5.79 -9.30
N THR A 59 -23.09 4.72 -10.07
CA THR A 59 -24.10 4.20 -11.00
C THR A 59 -25.26 3.56 -10.26
N ILE A 60 -24.99 2.80 -9.20
CA ILE A 60 -26.04 2.17 -8.38
C ILE A 60 -26.81 3.25 -7.62
N GLU A 61 -26.13 4.26 -7.07
CA GLU A 61 -26.79 5.41 -6.43
C GLU A 61 -27.71 6.14 -7.40
N ARG A 62 -27.25 6.41 -8.63
CA ARG A 62 -28.10 6.98 -9.70
C ARG A 62 -29.31 6.11 -9.97
N ALA A 63 -29.15 4.79 -10.05
CA ALA A 63 -30.25 3.86 -10.31
C ALA A 63 -31.30 3.90 -9.19
N ILE A 64 -30.86 4.01 -7.93
CA ILE A 64 -31.75 4.11 -6.77
C ILE A 64 -32.54 5.43 -6.79
N VAL A 65 -31.87 6.55 -7.09
CA VAL A 65 -32.53 7.86 -7.16
C VAL A 65 -33.61 7.92 -8.23
N HIS A 66 -33.48 7.13 -9.30
CA HIS A 66 -34.42 7.09 -10.42
C HIS A 66 -35.35 5.86 -10.40
N ILE A 67 -35.55 5.24 -9.23
CA ILE A 67 -36.54 4.17 -9.08
C ILE A 67 -37.94 4.73 -9.41
N PRO A 68 -38.69 4.10 -10.32
CA PRO A 68 -40.08 4.46 -10.60
C PRO A 68 -40.98 4.32 -9.37
N ASP A 69 -41.89 5.28 -9.18
CA ASP A 69 -42.77 5.36 -8.00
C ASP A 69 -43.67 4.13 -7.81
N ASP A 70 -44.05 3.46 -8.90
CA ASP A 70 -44.89 2.27 -8.90
C ASP A 70 -44.20 1.04 -8.29
N ILE A 71 -42.88 0.97 -8.35
CA ILE A 71 -42.08 -0.13 -7.76
C ILE A 71 -41.28 0.29 -6.53
N ALA A 72 -41.29 1.58 -6.17
CA ALA A 72 -40.50 2.12 -5.05
C ALA A 72 -40.79 1.41 -3.71
N SER A 73 -42.04 0.99 -3.48
CA SER A 73 -42.45 0.27 -2.27
C SER A 73 -42.16 -1.23 -2.30
N HIS A 74 -41.67 -1.77 -3.43
CA HIS A 74 -41.46 -3.21 -3.58
C HIS A 74 -40.34 -3.71 -2.63
N PRO A 75 -40.55 -4.79 -1.86
CA PRO A 75 -39.59 -5.26 -0.85
C PRO A 75 -38.17 -5.52 -1.39
N TRP A 76 -38.07 -6.07 -2.61
CA TRP A 76 -36.77 -6.28 -3.27
C TRP A 76 -36.04 -4.96 -3.56
N VAL A 77 -36.76 -3.92 -4.01
CA VAL A 77 -36.20 -2.59 -4.32
C VAL A 77 -35.67 -1.93 -3.05
N GLN A 78 -36.42 -2.03 -1.95
CA GLN A 78 -35.97 -1.57 -0.62
C GLN A 78 -34.72 -2.33 -0.14
N GLY A 79 -34.66 -3.64 -0.38
CA GLY A 79 -33.49 -4.47 -0.07
C GLY A 79 -32.24 -4.04 -0.85
N VAL A 80 -32.37 -3.81 -2.17
CA VAL A 80 -31.28 -3.31 -3.01
C VAL A 80 -30.83 -1.92 -2.58
N GLY A 81 -31.77 -1.03 -2.22
CA GLY A 81 -31.45 0.28 -1.66
C GLY A 81 -30.65 0.19 -0.34
N GLY A 82 -30.92 -0.84 0.47
CA GLY A 82 -30.16 -1.12 1.69
C GLY A 82 -28.72 -1.55 1.43
N LEU A 83 -28.46 -2.30 0.34
CA LEU A 83 -27.10 -2.75 -0.01
C LEU A 83 -26.16 -1.58 -0.29
N VAL A 84 -26.65 -0.52 -0.93
CA VAL A 84 -25.83 0.67 -1.20
C VAL A 84 -25.47 1.42 0.08
N LYS A 85 -26.42 1.59 1.00
CA LYS A 85 -26.12 2.20 2.32
C LYS A 85 -25.09 1.39 3.09
N GLN A 86 -25.14 0.07 2.99
CA GLN A 86 -24.14 -0.80 3.61
C GLN A 86 -22.78 -0.66 2.93
N LEU A 87 -22.75 -0.59 1.60
CA LEU A 87 -21.52 -0.37 0.83
C LEU A 87 -20.88 0.98 1.17
N ASP A 88 -21.65 2.06 1.23
CA ASP A 88 -21.19 3.40 1.62
C ASP A 88 -20.60 3.41 3.04
N LYS A 89 -21.27 2.74 3.99
CA LYS A 89 -20.75 2.57 5.36
C LYS A 89 -19.45 1.78 5.38
N SER A 90 -19.35 0.72 4.57
CA SER A 90 -18.13 -0.08 4.46
C SER A 90 -16.97 0.71 3.84
N LEU A 91 -17.24 1.52 2.81
CA LEU A 91 -16.24 2.39 2.18
C LEU A 91 -15.79 3.52 3.11
N SER A 92 -16.71 4.17 3.81
CA SER A 92 -16.40 5.19 4.82
C SER A 92 -15.61 4.64 6.02
N GLY A 93 -15.74 3.35 6.30
CA GLY A 93 -14.96 2.65 7.32
C GLY A 93 -13.56 2.23 6.87
N MET A 94 -13.28 2.25 5.55
CA MET A 94 -11.92 2.15 5.04
C MET A 94 -11.28 3.50 5.26
N ASN A 95 -10.27 3.56 6.12
CA ASN A 95 -9.55 4.77 6.50
C ASN A 95 -8.63 5.25 5.35
N LEU A 96 -9.24 5.57 4.21
CA LEU A 96 -8.65 6.16 3.01
C LEU A 96 -8.25 7.62 3.24
#